data_AF-A0A0F9SLV0-F1
#
_entry.id   AF-A0A0F9SLV0-F1
#
_cell.length_a   1.000
_cell.length_b   1.000
_cell.length_c   1.000
_cell.angle_alpha   90.00
_cell.angle_beta   90.00
_cell.angle_gamma   90.00
#
_symmetry.space_group_name_H-M   'P 1'
#
loop_
_entity.id
_entity.type
_entity.pdbx_description
1 polymer ?
#
loop_
_entity_poly.entity_id
_entity_poly.type
_entity_poly.pdbx_seq_one_letter_code
_entity_poly.pdbx_strand_id
1 'polypeptide(L)' 'MEVSTIGLDIAKRVFQAHGADTAGNVVFRKKIARAKLIRFFAALSPCLVAMEACGGAHYCKHPARAARVS' A
#
# COMPACT_ATOMS: atom_id res chain seq x y z
N MET A 1 5.80 16.68 -4.03
CA MET A 1 4.57 15.89 -4.22
C MET A 1 4.47 14.93 -3.04
N GLU A 2 3.54 15.20 -2.13
CA GLU A 2 3.32 14.38 -0.94
C GLU A 2 2.37 13.23 -1.28
N VAL A 3 2.66 12.05 -0.75
CA VAL A 3 1.86 10.85 -0.98
C VAL A 3 0.73 10.86 0.03
N SER A 4 -0.51 10.98 -0.43
CA SER A 4 -1.69 10.96 0.43
C SER A 4 -2.17 9.54 0.70
N THR A 5 -2.13 8.69 -0.31
CA THR A 5 -2.68 7.33 -0.26
C THR A 5 -1.73 6.33 -0.91
N ILE A 6 -1.54 5.18 -0.26
CA ILE A 6 -0.73 4.07 -0.76
C ILE A 6 -1.61 2.83 -0.86
N GLY A 7 -1.84 2.36 -2.08
CA GLY A 7 -2.37 1.02 -2.33
C GLY A 7 -1.26 -0.03 -2.13
N LEU A 8 -1.52 -1.05 -1.31
CA LEU A 8 -0.59 -2.16 -1.09
C LEU A 8 -1.25 -3.48 -1.48
N ASP A 9 -0.70 -4.12 -2.51
CA ASP A 9 -1.08 -5.46 -2.96
C ASP A 9 -0.07 -6.52 -2.49
N ILE A 10 -0.58 -7.67 -2.08
CA ILE A 10 0.23 -8.80 -1.60
C ILE A 10 0.43 -9.79 -2.75
N ALA A 11 1.61 -9.77 -3.36
CA ALA A 11 2.03 -10.80 -4.31
C ALA A 11 2.91 -11.87 -3.64
N LYS A 12 3.04 -13.05 -4.27
CA LYS A 12 3.63 -14.28 -3.70
C LYS A 12 4.89 -14.12 -2.82
N ARG A 13 5.77 -13.14 -3.10
CA ARG A 13 6.99 -12.90 -2.30
C ARG A 13 7.34 -11.41 -2.11
N VAL A 14 6.54 -10.51 -2.65
CA VAL A 14 6.80 -9.06 -2.66
C VAL A 14 5.50 -8.31 -2.51
N PHE A 15 5.56 -7.12 -1.92
CA PHE A 15 4.45 -6.19 -1.88
C PHE A 15 4.55 -5.24 -3.06
N GLN A 16 3.42 -4.96 -3.71
CA GLN A 16 3.33 -3.92 -4.72
C GLN A 16 2.72 -2.68 -4.08
N ALA A 17 3.51 -1.61 -3.98
CA ALA A 17 3.07 -0.34 -3.45
C ALA A 17 2.79 0.66 -4.58
N HIS A 18 1.62 1.28 -4.50
CA HIS A 18 1.12 2.30 -5.43
C HIS A 18 0.79 3.57 -4.66
N GLY A 19 1.68 4.57 -4.69
CA GLY A 19 1.47 5.85 -4.04
C GLY A 19 0.76 6.84 -4.96
N ALA A 20 -0.28 7.50 -4.45
CA ALA A 20 -1.00 8.57 -5.12
C ALA A 20 -1.06 9.84 -4.24
N ASP A 21 -1.10 11.01 -4.88
CA ASP A 21 -1.33 12.29 -4.22
C ASP A 21 -2.82 12.51 -3.93
N THR A 22 -3.17 13.65 -3.34
CA THR A 22 -4.55 14.03 -3.02
C THR A 22 -5.44 14.21 -4.25
N ALA A 23 -4.86 14.46 -5.43
CA ALA A 23 -5.57 14.56 -6.70
C ALA A 23 -5.72 13.20 -7.40
N GLY A 24 -5.19 12.13 -6.80
CA GLY A 24 -5.21 10.77 -7.35
C GLY A 24 -4.11 10.52 -8.40
N ASN A 25 -3.17 11.45 -8.59
CA ASN A 25 -2.06 11.24 -9.51
C ASN A 25 -1.06 10.27 -8.90
N VAL A 26 -0.54 9.38 -9.74
CA VAL A 26 0.45 8.39 -9.33
C VAL A 26 1.78 9.08 -9.04
N VAL A 27 2.21 9.06 -7.79
CA VAL A 27 3.53 9.57 -7.36
C VAL A 27 4.60 8.51 -7.53
N PHE A 28 4.30 7.24 -7.21
CA PHE A 28 5.23 6.13 -7.43
C PHE A 28 4.53 4.78 -7.57
N ARG A 29 5.23 3.83 -8.21
CA ARG A 29 4.89 2.40 -8.24
C ARG A 29 6.15 1.58 -7.95
N LYS A 30 6.13 0.75 -6.91
CA LYS A 30 7.34 0.02 -6.48
C LYS A 30 7.05 -1.36 -5.90
N LYS A 31 7.85 -2.33 -6.33
CA LYS A 31 7.96 -3.66 -5.69
C LYS A 31 8.83 -3.55 -4.44
N ILE A 32 8.29 -3.95 -3.29
CA ILE A 32 8.96 -3.89 -2.00
C ILE A 32 9.06 -5.31 -1.45
N ALA A 33 10.28 -5.75 -1.16
CA ALA A 33 10.49 -7.01 -0.46
C ALA A 33 9.95 -6.90 0.97
N ARG A 34 9.40 -8.00 1.52
CA ARG A 34 8.83 -8.03 2.88
C ARG A 34 9.77 -7.46 3.95
N ALA A 35 11.06 -7.78 3.87
CA ALA A 35 12.08 -7.27 4.80
C ALA A 35 12.29 -5.75 4.75
N LYS A 36 11.93 -5.10 3.63
CA LYS A 36 12.09 -3.66 3.42
C LYS A 36 10.79 -2.87 3.64
N LEU A 37 9.66 -3.55 3.85
CA LEU A 37 8.34 -2.92 3.95
C LEU A 37 8.26 -1.94 5.12
N ILE A 38 8.70 -2.34 6.31
CA ILE A 38 8.67 -1.49 7.50
C ILE A 38 9.55 -0.25 7.31
N ARG A 39 10.78 -0.42 6.80
CA ARG A 39 11.69 0.71 6.53
C ARG A 39 11.15 1.65 5.47
N PHE A 40 10.42 1.13 4.49
CA PHE A 40 9.79 1.95 3.46
C PHE A 40 8.71 2.85 4.05
N PHE A 41 7.80 2.31 4.86
CA PHE A 41 6.76 3.11 5.50
C PHE A 41 7.31 4.08 6.55
N ALA A 42 8.34 3.69 7.29
CA ALA A 42 9.00 4.57 8.26
C ALA A 42 9.71 5.80 7.62
N ALA A 43 10.01 5.74 6.33
CA ALA A 43 10.63 6.84 5.60
C ALA A 43 9.60 7.78 4.93
N LEU A 44 8.31 7.46 5.03
CA LEU A 44 7.24 8.24 4.41
C LEU A 44 6.57 9.13 5.46
N SER A 45 6.12 10.32 5.04
CA SER A 45 5.21 11.13 5.84
C SER A 45 3.92 10.35 6.13
N PRO A 46 3.22 10.67 7.23
CA PRO A 46 1.98 9.99 7.59
C PRO A 46 0.96 10.02 6.44
N CYS A 47 0.61 8.84 5.95
CA CYS A 47 -0.27 8.67 4.79
C CYS A 47 -1.26 7.51 5.01
N LEU A 48 -2.33 7.50 4.22
CA LEU A 48 -3.33 6.44 4.26
C LEU A 48 -2.83 5.24 3.47
N VAL A 49 -2.68 4.09 4.10
CA VAL A 49 -2.33 2.84 3.43
C VAL A 49 -3.58 2.01 3.27
N ALA A 50 -4.05 1.88 2.03
CA ALA A 50 -5.12 0.96 1.65
C ALA A 50 -4.50 -0.39 1.29
N MET A 51 -4.77 -1.41 2.08
CA MET A 51 -4.32 -2.77 1.77
C MET A 51 -5.47 -3.54 1.15
N GLU A 52 -5.30 -3.95 -0.11
CA GLU A 52 -6.23 -4.87 -0.74
C GLU A 52 -5.79 -6.29 -0.41
N ALA A 53 -6.64 -7.03 0.30
CA ALA A 53 -6.40 -8.44 0.54
C ALA A 53 -6.70 -9.18 -0.77
N CYS A 54 -5.66 -9.48 -1.55
CA CYS A 54 -5.80 -10.24 -2.79
C CYS A 54 -6.55 -11.56 -2.51
N GLY A 55 -7.66 -11.76 -3.23
CA GLY A 55 -8.64 -12.84 -3.06
C GLY A 55 -8.14 -14.25 -3.43
N GLY A 56 -7.06 -14.70 -2.79
CA GLY A 56 -6.55 -16.07 -2.87
C GLY A 56 -7.30 -17.08 -2.00
N ALA A 57 -8.35 -16.67 -1.31
CA ALA A 57 -9.29 -17.56 -0.64
C ALA A 57 -10.66 -17.36 -1.30
N HIS A 58 -11.15 -18.40 -1.97
CA HIS A 58 -12.58 -18.54 -2.22
C HIS A 58 -13.29 -18.22 -0.90
N TYR A 59 -14.13 -17.17 -0.89
CA TYR A 59 -14.76 -16.58 0.30
C TYR A 59 -13.97 -15.43 0.97
N CYS A 60 -14.12 -14.20 0.46
CA CYS A 60 -14.16 -13.00 1.32
C CYS A 60 -14.52 -11.75 0.51
N LYS A 61 -15.76 -11.26 0.65
CA LYS A 61 -16.09 -9.87 0.39
C LYS A 61 -15.78 -9.07 1.66
N HIS A 62 -14.59 -8.51 1.77
CA HIS A 62 -14.31 -7.51 2.80
C HIS A 62 -13.77 -6.23 2.14
N PRO A 63 -14.26 -5.04 2.52
CA PRO A 63 -13.78 -3.78 1.99
C PRO A 63 -12.31 -3.56 2.37
N ALA A 64 -11.52 -3.00 1.44
CA ALA A 64 -10.13 -2.62 1.66
C ALA A 64 -10.00 -1.79 2.96
N ARG A 65 -9.24 -2.29 3.94
CA ARG A 65 -9.01 -1.58 5.19
C ARG A 65 -7.91 -0.54 4.98
N ALA A 66 -8.25 0.73 5.12
CA ALA A 66 -7.28 1.81 5.17
C ALA A 66 -6.75 1.97 6.61
N ALA A 67 -5.43 1.96 6.78
CA ALA A 67 -4.78 2.30 8.03
C ALA A 67 -3.93 3.56 7.84
N ARG A 68 -4.03 4.51 8.77
CA ARG A 68 -3.10 5.64 8.82
C ARG A 68 -1.80 5.12 9.41
N VAL A 69 -0.72 5.17 8.65
CA VAL A 69 0.62 4.86 9.17
C VAL A 69 1.25 6.18 9.61
N SER A 70 1.77 6.21 10.84
CA SER A 70 2.48 7.37 11.42
C SER A 70 3.98 7.14 11.41
#